data_AF-A0A6I9PNH7-F1
#
_entry.id   AF-A0A6I9PNH7-F1
#
_cell.length_a   1.000
_cell.length_b   1.000
_cell.length_c   1.000
_cell.angle_alpha   90.00
_cell.angle_beta   90.00
_cell.angle_gamma   90.00
#
_symmetry.space_group_name_H-M   'P 1'
#
loop_
_entity.id
_entity.type
_entity.pdbx_description
1 polymer ?
#
loop_
_entity_poly.entity_id
_entity_poly.type
_entity_poly.pdbx_seq_one_letter_code
_entity_poly.pdbx_strand_id
1 'polypeptide(L)'
;MVNFTTDQIRSIMDKKSNIRNMSVIAHVDHGKSTLTDSLVSKAGIISSSRAGETRFTDTRKDEQERCITIKSTAISMYYELADSDLAFIKQNVDGNGFLINLIDSPGHVDFSSEVTAALRVTDGALVVVDCVSGVCVQTETVLRQAIAERIKPVLMMNKMDRALLELQLEPDALFQTFQRIVENVNVIISTYGEDESGPMGNIMIDPIVGTVGFGSGLHGWAFTLKQFAEMYVAKFTAKGSAELGPAERCKKVEDMMKKLWGDRYFDPNAGKFSKSSTGPDGQKLPRTFCQLILDPIFKVFDAIHDFKEGRDQPN
;
A
#
# COMPACT_ATOMS: atom_id res chain seq x y z
N MET A 1 -14.19 2.31 21.17
CA MET A 1 -15.25 1.29 21.32
C MET A 1 -15.17 0.47 20.03
N VAL A 2 -15.07 -0.85 20.12
CA VAL A 2 -14.84 -1.69 18.93
C VAL A 2 -16.10 -1.66 18.05
N ASN A 3 -15.93 -1.43 16.75
CA ASN A 3 -17.05 -1.17 15.82
C ASN A 3 -17.88 -2.43 15.48
N PHE A 4 -17.54 -3.60 16.00
CA PHE A 4 -18.20 -4.86 15.67
C PHE A 4 -18.29 -5.81 16.88
N THR A 5 -19.33 -6.64 16.89
CA THR A 5 -19.59 -7.64 17.95
C THR A 5 -19.01 -9.01 17.60
N THR A 6 -18.79 -9.86 18.61
CA THR A 6 -18.35 -11.25 18.42
C THR A 6 -19.32 -12.07 17.57
N ASP A 7 -20.62 -11.77 17.64
CA ASP A 7 -21.66 -12.43 16.85
C ASP A 7 -21.57 -12.07 15.37
N GLN A 8 -21.25 -10.80 15.06
CA GLN A 8 -20.96 -10.37 13.69
C GLN A 8 -19.75 -11.14 13.15
N ILE A 9 -18.65 -11.20 13.89
CA ILE A 9 -17.47 -12.00 13.49
C ILE A 9 -17.88 -13.46 13.23
N ARG A 10 -18.69 -14.07 14.10
CA ARG A 10 -19.13 -15.46 13.95
C ARG A 10 -19.89 -15.70 12.65
N SER A 11 -20.80 -14.79 12.31
CA SER A 11 -21.58 -14.86 11.06
C SER A 11 -20.73 -14.66 9.81
N ILE A 12 -19.69 -13.81 9.88
CA ILE A 12 -18.78 -13.58 8.75
C ILE A 12 -17.84 -14.76 8.56
N MET A 13 -17.47 -15.48 9.63
CA MET A 13 -16.64 -16.70 9.51
C MET A 13 -17.31 -17.79 8.68
N ASP A 14 -18.64 -17.80 8.54
CA ASP A 14 -19.34 -18.75 7.67
C ASP A 14 -19.13 -18.40 6.17
N LYS A 15 -18.83 -17.13 5.86
CA LYS A 15 -18.56 -16.61 4.51
C LYS A 15 -17.10 -16.79 4.10
N LYS A 16 -16.68 -18.04 3.88
CA LYS A 16 -15.29 -18.42 3.57
C LYS A 16 -14.67 -17.66 2.39
N SER A 17 -15.47 -17.29 1.38
CA SER A 17 -15.02 -16.53 0.21
C SER A 17 -14.50 -15.13 0.54
N ASN A 18 -14.88 -14.58 1.69
CA ASN A 18 -14.54 -13.22 2.13
C ASN A 18 -13.49 -13.18 3.25
N ILE A 19 -12.94 -14.35 3.61
CA ILE A 19 -11.85 -14.44 4.59
C ILE A 19 -10.52 -14.26 3.85
N ARG A 20 -9.63 -13.43 4.39
CA ARG A 20 -8.27 -13.22 3.86
C ARG A 20 -7.27 -13.41 4.98
N ASN A 21 -6.46 -14.46 4.88
CA ASN A 21 -5.36 -14.69 5.82
C ASN A 21 -4.09 -14.12 5.21
N MET A 22 -3.45 -13.17 5.89
CA MET A 22 -2.24 -12.55 5.40
C MET A 22 -1.20 -12.33 6.49
N SER A 23 0.06 -12.36 6.11
CA SER A 23 1.18 -11.95 6.96
C SER A 23 1.76 -10.62 6.51
N VAL A 24 2.46 -9.92 7.40
CA VAL A 24 3.28 -8.77 7.02
C VAL A 24 4.74 -9.22 6.94
N ILE A 25 5.46 -8.85 5.89
CA ILE A 25 6.88 -9.14 5.71
C ILE A 25 7.62 -7.81 5.66
N ALA A 26 8.66 -7.64 6.46
CA ALA A 26 9.48 -6.44 6.43
C ALA A 26 10.88 -6.73 6.98
N HIS A 27 11.85 -5.92 6.56
CA HIS A 27 13.13 -5.83 7.26
C HIS A 27 12.95 -5.15 8.64
N VAL A 28 13.91 -5.36 9.53
CA VAL A 28 14.00 -4.59 10.79
C VAL A 28 14.01 -3.09 10.46
N ASP A 29 13.33 -2.31 11.29
CA ASP A 29 13.17 -0.85 11.14
C ASP A 29 12.45 -0.36 9.88
N HIS A 30 11.82 -1.22 9.07
CA HIS A 30 10.98 -0.76 7.95
C HIS A 30 9.58 -0.26 8.38
N GLY A 31 9.30 -0.21 9.68
CA GLY A 31 8.04 0.30 10.23
C GLY A 31 6.87 -0.67 10.16
N LYS A 32 7.15 -1.97 10.24
CA LYS A 32 6.15 -3.05 10.26
C LYS A 32 5.14 -2.90 11.41
N SER A 33 5.61 -2.84 12.66
CA SER A 33 4.72 -2.70 13.83
C SER A 33 3.86 -1.43 13.72
N THR A 34 4.46 -0.32 13.31
CA THR A 34 3.75 0.96 13.12
C THR A 34 2.65 0.88 12.05
N LEU A 35 2.92 0.19 10.94
CA LEU A 35 1.91 -0.02 9.89
C LEU A 35 0.78 -0.93 10.40
N THR A 36 1.12 -2.02 11.09
CA THR A 36 0.15 -2.94 11.67
C THR A 36 -0.74 -2.23 12.70
N ASP A 37 -0.16 -1.41 13.59
CA ASP A 37 -0.92 -0.60 14.55
C ASP A 37 -1.91 0.36 13.88
N SER A 38 -1.51 0.99 12.77
CA SER A 38 -2.38 1.87 12.00
C SER A 38 -3.60 1.12 11.44
N LEU A 39 -3.40 -0.13 10.98
CA LEU A 39 -4.48 -1.01 10.54
C LEU A 39 -5.40 -1.41 11.70
N VAL A 40 -4.84 -1.77 12.86
CA VAL A 40 -5.63 -2.16 14.04
C VAL A 40 -6.46 -0.99 14.56
N SER A 41 -5.89 0.22 14.55
CA SER A 41 -6.58 1.47 14.87
C SER A 41 -7.74 1.73 13.92
N LYS A 42 -7.50 1.60 12.60
CA LYS A 42 -8.53 1.82 11.59
C LYS A 42 -9.64 0.77 11.65
N ALA A 43 -9.32 -0.47 12.00
CA ALA A 43 -10.30 -1.52 12.26
C ALA A 43 -11.20 -1.23 13.48
N GLY A 44 -10.89 -0.19 14.26
CA GLY A 44 -11.67 0.22 15.43
C GLY A 44 -11.44 -0.68 16.64
N ILE A 45 -10.50 -1.63 16.57
CA ILE A 45 -10.10 -2.49 17.69
C ILE A 45 -9.43 -1.64 18.78
N ILE A 46 -8.74 -0.57 18.38
CA ILE A 46 -8.05 0.39 19.26
C ILE A 46 -8.62 1.80 19.06
N SER A 47 -8.62 2.61 20.11
CA SER A 47 -8.90 4.05 20.00
C SER A 47 -7.78 4.76 19.25
N SER A 48 -8.11 5.62 18.29
CA SER A 48 -7.15 6.39 17.49
C SER A 48 -6.09 7.15 18.31
N SER A 49 -6.41 7.57 19.54
CA SER A 49 -5.48 8.22 20.47
C SER A 49 -4.39 7.32 21.07
N ARG A 50 -4.48 6.00 20.92
CA ARG A 50 -3.46 5.03 21.39
C ARG A 50 -2.70 4.36 20.24
N ALA A 51 -3.07 4.65 19.00
CA ALA A 51 -2.41 4.12 17.81
C ALA A 51 -1.01 4.74 17.67
N GLY A 52 0.03 3.91 17.56
CA GLY A 52 1.42 4.36 17.36
C GLY A 52 2.26 4.54 18.64
N GLU A 53 1.66 4.89 19.78
CA GLU A 53 2.40 5.04 21.04
C GLU A 53 2.52 3.73 21.85
N THR A 54 1.51 2.85 21.80
CA THR A 54 1.46 1.66 22.67
C THR A 54 1.80 0.34 21.97
N ARG A 55 2.12 0.37 20.66
CA ARG A 55 2.48 -0.79 19.81
C ARG A 55 1.83 -2.10 20.23
N PHE A 56 0.57 -2.26 19.85
CA PHE A 56 -0.29 -3.31 20.38
C PHE A 56 0.16 -4.72 19.98
N THR A 57 0.85 -4.84 18.84
CA THR A 57 1.47 -6.09 18.40
C THR A 57 2.65 -6.50 19.29
N ASP A 58 3.34 -5.53 19.88
CA ASP A 58 4.51 -5.72 20.72
C ASP A 58 4.05 -5.95 22.16
N THR A 59 3.54 -7.15 22.44
CA THR A 59 2.96 -7.51 23.74
C THR A 59 3.97 -7.60 24.88
N ARG A 60 5.26 -7.81 24.57
CA ARG A 60 6.32 -7.95 25.57
C ARG A 60 7.08 -6.64 25.78
N LYS A 61 7.58 -6.44 27.01
CA LYS A 61 8.35 -5.23 27.38
C LYS A 61 9.64 -5.07 26.55
N ASP A 62 10.32 -6.18 26.26
CA ASP A 62 11.55 -6.20 25.45
C ASP A 62 11.28 -5.89 23.96
N GLU A 63 10.11 -6.25 23.44
CA GLU A 63 9.67 -5.88 22.08
C GLU A 63 9.50 -4.35 21.97
N GLN A 64 8.80 -3.76 22.95
CA GLN A 64 8.54 -2.32 22.99
C GLN A 64 9.84 -1.51 23.19
N GLU A 65 10.71 -1.92 24.12
CA GLU A 65 11.98 -1.23 24.38
C GLU A 65 12.93 -1.26 23.18
N ARG A 66 12.96 -2.38 22.43
CA ARG A 66 13.88 -2.56 21.31
C ARG A 66 13.28 -2.25 19.95
N CYS A 67 11.99 -1.93 19.88
CA CYS A 67 11.27 -1.67 18.64
C CYS A 67 11.31 -2.85 17.63
N ILE A 68 11.26 -4.08 18.13
CA ILE A 68 11.29 -5.30 17.31
C ILE A 68 10.12 -6.23 17.63
N THR A 69 9.55 -6.86 16.62
CA THR A 69 8.58 -7.95 16.77
C THR A 69 9.33 -9.26 17.10
N ILE A 70 9.08 -9.83 18.29
CA ILE A 70 9.70 -11.09 18.73
C ILE A 70 8.71 -12.26 18.59
N LYS A 71 7.41 -12.04 18.83
CA LYS A 71 6.36 -13.08 18.74
C LYS A 71 5.28 -12.76 17.72
N SER A 72 4.73 -13.82 17.14
CA SER A 72 3.61 -13.72 16.22
C SER A 72 2.32 -13.43 16.95
N THR A 73 1.66 -12.34 16.57
CA THR A 73 0.31 -12.00 17.04
C THR A 73 -0.67 -12.08 15.88
N ALA A 74 -1.86 -12.63 16.16
CA ALA A 74 -2.95 -12.72 15.20
C ALA A 74 -3.97 -11.64 15.50
N ILE A 75 -4.29 -10.83 14.49
CA ILE A 75 -5.26 -9.74 14.57
C ILE A 75 -6.34 -9.99 13.53
N SER A 76 -7.59 -10.09 13.98
CA SER A 76 -8.74 -10.18 13.08
C SER A 76 -9.36 -8.80 12.90
N MET A 77 -9.42 -8.33 11.65
CA MET A 77 -9.99 -7.05 11.27
C MET A 77 -11.23 -7.27 10.42
N TYR A 78 -12.25 -6.44 10.64
CA TYR A 78 -13.46 -6.42 9.84
C TYR A 78 -13.51 -5.15 9.00
N TYR A 79 -13.82 -5.29 7.71
CA TYR A 79 -13.99 -4.16 6.80
C TYR A 79 -15.12 -4.42 5.81
N GLU A 80 -15.95 -3.40 5.56
CA GLU A 80 -17.01 -3.44 4.57
C GLU A 80 -16.59 -2.65 3.33
N LEU A 81 -16.67 -3.29 2.17
CA LEU A 81 -16.43 -2.63 0.89
C LEU A 81 -17.72 -2.04 0.33
N ALA A 82 -17.60 -0.94 -0.40
CA ALA A 82 -18.73 -0.39 -1.16
C ALA A 82 -19.09 -1.33 -2.32
N ASP A 83 -20.36 -1.32 -2.76
CA ASP A 83 -20.80 -2.18 -3.87
C ASP A 83 -20.02 -1.92 -5.17
N SER A 84 -19.55 -0.68 -5.37
CA SER A 84 -18.67 -0.34 -6.49
C SER A 84 -17.32 -1.05 -6.42
N ASP A 85 -16.79 -1.30 -5.24
CA ASP A 85 -15.52 -1.98 -5.03
C ASP A 85 -15.62 -3.49 -5.24
N LEU A 86 -16.77 -4.07 -4.88
CA LEU A 86 -17.06 -5.50 -5.09
C LEU A 86 -16.96 -5.89 -6.57
N ALA A 87 -17.35 -4.99 -7.47
CA ALA A 87 -17.27 -5.21 -8.92
C ALA A 87 -15.83 -5.37 -9.46
N PHE A 88 -14.81 -4.91 -8.72
CA PHE A 88 -13.41 -5.08 -9.12
C PHE A 88 -12.81 -6.42 -8.67
N ILE A 89 -13.48 -7.14 -7.78
CA ILE A 89 -12.96 -8.40 -7.23
C ILE A 89 -13.22 -9.51 -8.26
N LYS A 90 -12.13 -10.11 -8.76
CA LYS A 90 -12.18 -11.20 -9.75
C LYS A 90 -12.58 -12.55 -9.15
N GLN A 91 -12.49 -12.69 -7.84
CA GLN A 91 -12.81 -13.91 -7.10
C GLN A 91 -14.29 -13.95 -6.71
N ASN A 92 -14.80 -15.12 -6.34
CA ASN A 92 -16.13 -15.20 -5.75
C ASN A 92 -16.18 -14.43 -4.42
N VAL A 93 -17.25 -13.66 -4.23
CA VAL A 93 -17.50 -12.85 -3.03
C VAL A 93 -18.95 -13.07 -2.60
N ASP A 94 -19.16 -13.14 -1.28
CA ASP A 94 -20.48 -13.35 -0.64
C ASP A 94 -20.84 -12.13 0.24
N GLY A 95 -21.42 -11.11 -0.39
CA GLY A 95 -21.77 -9.85 0.27
C GLY A 95 -20.57 -8.90 0.44
N ASN A 96 -20.74 -7.85 1.23
CA ASN A 96 -19.83 -6.70 1.30
C ASN A 96 -18.80 -6.75 2.45
N GLY A 97 -19.03 -7.58 3.47
CA GLY A 97 -18.16 -7.69 4.64
C GLY A 97 -17.01 -8.66 4.42
N PHE A 98 -15.79 -8.25 4.79
CA PHE A 98 -14.56 -9.03 4.72
C PHE A 98 -13.94 -9.20 6.11
N LEU A 99 -13.46 -10.41 6.36
CA LEU A 99 -12.69 -10.75 7.56
C LEU A 99 -11.23 -10.94 7.16
N ILE A 100 -10.36 -10.06 7.64
CA ILE A 100 -8.94 -10.08 7.34
C ILE A 100 -8.20 -10.51 8.60
N ASN A 101 -7.57 -11.68 8.54
CA ASN A 101 -6.69 -12.17 9.60
C ASN A 101 -5.27 -11.78 9.25
N LEU A 102 -4.70 -10.86 10.01
CA LEU A 102 -3.33 -10.42 9.89
C LEU A 102 -2.47 -11.13 10.93
N ILE A 103 -1.43 -11.81 10.46
CA ILE A 103 -0.43 -12.48 11.30
C ILE A 103 0.85 -11.67 11.25
N ASP A 104 1.20 -11.07 12.37
CA ASP A 104 2.41 -10.27 12.47
C ASP A 104 3.61 -11.18 12.71
N SER A 105 4.39 -11.52 11.70
CA SER A 105 5.57 -12.40 11.88
C SER A 105 6.77 -11.66 12.51
N PRO A 106 7.77 -12.34 13.07
CA PRO A 106 9.02 -11.66 13.46
C PRO A 106 9.78 -11.11 12.23
N GLY A 107 10.42 -9.94 12.37
CA GLY A 107 11.25 -9.33 11.31
C GLY A 107 12.73 -9.71 11.36
N HIS A 108 13.18 -10.32 12.47
CA HIS A 108 14.58 -10.63 12.71
C HIS A 108 14.95 -12.07 12.25
N VAL A 109 16.15 -12.25 11.72
CA VAL A 109 16.64 -13.53 11.16
C VAL A 109 16.68 -14.67 12.18
N ASP A 110 16.88 -14.34 13.46
CA ASP A 110 16.97 -15.31 14.56
C ASP A 110 15.65 -16.06 14.81
N PHE A 111 14.52 -15.55 14.31
CA PHE A 111 13.19 -16.14 14.51
C PHE A 111 12.62 -16.80 13.24
N SER A 112 13.51 -17.28 12.36
CA SER A 112 13.14 -17.87 11.06
C SER A 112 12.16 -19.05 11.13
N SER A 113 12.19 -19.85 12.19
CA SER A 113 11.26 -20.97 12.38
C SER A 113 9.82 -20.49 12.58
N GLU A 114 9.65 -19.39 13.32
CA GLU A 114 8.35 -18.78 13.57
C GLU A 114 7.81 -18.05 12.33
N VAL A 115 8.69 -17.36 11.60
CA VAL A 115 8.35 -16.75 10.31
C VAL A 115 7.83 -17.81 9.32
N THR A 116 8.51 -18.95 9.22
CA THR A 116 8.09 -20.05 8.35
C THR A 116 6.73 -20.62 8.75
N ALA A 117 6.49 -20.78 10.07
CA ALA A 117 5.20 -21.25 10.57
C ALA A 117 4.07 -20.26 10.27
N ALA A 118 4.32 -18.95 10.42
CA ALA A 118 3.37 -17.90 10.11
C ALA A 118 3.04 -17.85 8.60
N LEU A 119 4.04 -17.99 7.73
CA LEU A 119 3.84 -18.01 6.28
C LEU A 119 2.96 -19.18 5.85
N ARG A 120 3.17 -20.39 6.39
CA ARG A 120 2.41 -21.60 6.04
C ARG A 120 0.91 -21.54 6.30
N VAL A 121 0.46 -20.66 7.20
CA VAL A 121 -0.95 -20.49 7.54
C VAL A 121 -1.59 -19.28 6.84
N THR A 122 -0.85 -18.57 6.00
CA THR A 122 -1.31 -17.35 5.30
C THR A 122 -1.43 -17.56 3.80
N ASP A 123 -2.43 -16.93 3.20
CA ASP A 123 -2.70 -17.01 1.75
C ASP A 123 -2.03 -15.85 0.99
N GLY A 124 -1.80 -14.72 1.66
CA GLY A 124 -1.15 -13.53 1.10
C GLY A 124 -0.10 -12.94 2.03
N ALA A 125 0.79 -12.12 1.46
CA ALA A 125 1.81 -11.43 2.23
C ALA A 125 1.90 -9.95 1.85
N LEU A 126 1.82 -9.06 2.83
CA LEU A 126 2.07 -7.63 2.68
C LEU A 126 3.56 -7.35 2.92
N VAL A 127 4.30 -7.09 1.84
CA VAL A 127 5.73 -6.76 1.87
C VAL A 127 5.88 -5.26 2.11
N VAL A 128 6.55 -4.88 3.20
CA VAL A 128 6.81 -3.48 3.57
C VAL A 128 8.26 -3.13 3.25
N VAL A 129 8.44 -2.11 2.42
CA VAL A 129 9.75 -1.65 1.96
C VAL A 129 9.91 -0.17 2.26
N ASP A 130 11.04 0.21 2.85
CA ASP A 130 11.38 1.62 3.09
C ASP A 130 11.68 2.33 1.76
N CYS A 131 11.09 3.49 1.53
CA CYS A 131 11.34 4.31 0.34
C CYS A 131 12.81 4.74 0.20
N VAL A 132 13.55 4.87 1.31
CA VAL A 132 14.95 5.30 1.31
C VAL A 132 15.90 4.12 1.21
N SER A 133 15.72 3.08 2.04
CA SER A 133 16.62 1.92 2.06
C SER A 133 16.37 0.93 0.93
N GLY A 134 15.16 0.87 0.39
CA GLY A 134 14.77 -0.10 -0.63
C GLY A 134 14.71 -1.53 -0.10
N VAL A 135 14.91 -2.50 -1.00
CA VAL A 135 14.81 -3.93 -0.67
C VAL A 135 16.10 -4.41 0.00
N CYS A 136 15.99 -4.93 1.22
CA CYS A 136 17.11 -5.49 1.98
C CYS A 136 17.12 -7.03 1.93
N VAL A 137 18.26 -7.62 2.30
CA VAL A 137 18.49 -9.08 2.27
C VAL A 137 17.46 -9.88 3.07
N GLN A 138 16.98 -9.33 4.20
CA GLN A 138 15.95 -9.99 5.01
C GLN A 138 14.59 -10.00 4.29
N THR A 139 14.20 -8.88 3.69
CA THR A 139 12.97 -8.82 2.87
C THR A 139 13.03 -9.82 1.73
N GLU A 140 14.16 -9.91 1.04
CA GLU A 140 14.38 -10.90 -0.03
C GLU A 140 14.27 -12.35 0.49
N THR A 141 14.92 -12.65 1.62
CA THR A 141 14.94 -14.00 2.19
C THR A 141 13.54 -14.48 2.59
N VAL A 142 12.77 -13.61 3.24
CA VAL A 142 11.40 -13.94 3.69
C VAL A 142 10.43 -13.95 2.50
N LEU A 143 10.59 -13.04 1.53
CA LEU A 143 9.80 -13.05 0.30
C LEU A 143 10.03 -14.34 -0.50
N ARG A 144 11.29 -14.81 -0.59
CA ARG A 144 11.62 -16.10 -1.21
C ARG A 144 10.94 -17.27 -0.50
N GLN A 145 10.93 -17.27 0.84
CA GLN A 145 10.21 -18.28 1.61
C GLN A 145 8.69 -18.23 1.35
N ALA A 146 8.12 -17.03 1.27
CA ALA A 146 6.70 -16.84 1.00
C ALA A 146 6.32 -17.37 -0.40
N ILE A 147 7.14 -17.11 -1.42
CA ILE A 147 6.95 -17.64 -2.77
C ILE A 147 7.04 -19.18 -2.78
N ALA A 148 7.99 -19.76 -2.04
CA ALA A 148 8.10 -21.22 -1.92
C ALA A 148 6.86 -21.87 -1.29
N GLU A 149 6.21 -21.18 -0.35
CA GLU A 149 4.93 -21.59 0.25
C GLU A 149 3.71 -21.16 -0.58
N ARG A 150 3.92 -20.68 -1.82
CA ARG A 150 2.88 -20.27 -2.79
C ARG A 150 2.00 -19.11 -2.35
N ILE A 151 2.56 -18.19 -1.59
CA ILE A 151 1.88 -17.01 -1.05
C ILE A 151 1.97 -15.86 -2.05
N LYS A 152 0.85 -15.16 -2.27
CA LYS A 152 0.81 -14.00 -3.18
C LYS A 152 1.28 -12.72 -2.49
N PRO A 153 2.36 -12.05 -2.97
CA PRO A 153 2.85 -10.83 -2.35
C PRO A 153 2.08 -9.59 -2.83
N VAL A 154 1.94 -8.61 -1.94
CA VAL A 154 1.46 -7.24 -2.21
C VAL A 154 2.45 -6.28 -1.57
N LEU A 155 2.81 -5.18 -2.23
CA LEU A 155 3.87 -4.27 -1.77
C LEU A 155 3.29 -3.00 -1.15
N MET A 156 3.87 -2.57 -0.04
CA MET A 156 3.66 -1.25 0.57
C MET A 156 5.01 -0.55 0.72
N MET A 157 5.15 0.61 0.09
CA MET A 157 6.29 1.49 0.28
C MET A 157 6.03 2.43 1.46
N ASN A 158 6.88 2.35 2.48
CA ASN A 158 6.75 3.05 3.75
C ASN A 158 7.84 4.12 3.94
N LYS A 159 7.64 5.00 4.92
CA LYS A 159 8.52 6.14 5.23
C LYS A 159 8.64 7.19 4.12
N MET A 160 7.56 7.41 3.36
CA MET A 160 7.52 8.51 2.40
C MET A 160 7.73 9.88 3.05
N ASP A 161 7.36 10.05 4.31
CA ASP A 161 7.61 11.26 5.10
C ASP A 161 9.09 11.65 5.11
N ARG A 162 10.01 10.68 5.23
CA ARG A 162 11.46 10.95 5.19
C ARG A 162 11.93 11.41 3.82
N ALA A 163 11.40 10.81 2.76
CA ALA A 163 11.71 11.19 1.39
C ALA A 163 11.24 12.62 1.05
N LEU A 164 10.10 13.04 1.61
CA LEU A 164 9.51 14.35 1.40
C LEU A 164 10.12 15.44 2.31
N LEU A 165 10.24 15.16 3.61
CA LEU A 165 10.65 16.15 4.60
C LEU A 165 12.16 16.20 4.84
N GLU A 166 12.83 15.05 4.98
CA GLU A 166 14.26 15.01 5.30
C GLU A 166 15.11 15.17 4.04
N LEU A 167 14.80 14.41 2.99
CA LEU A 167 15.61 14.37 1.77
C LEU A 167 15.17 15.39 0.72
N GLN A 168 13.96 15.95 0.85
CA GLN A 168 13.37 16.92 -0.08
C GLN A 168 13.59 16.51 -1.56
N LEU A 169 13.29 15.24 -1.86
CA LEU A 169 13.53 14.70 -3.20
C LEU A 169 12.59 15.33 -4.22
N GLU A 170 13.12 15.66 -5.39
CA GLU A 170 12.30 16.07 -6.53
C GLU A 170 11.28 14.98 -6.91
N PRO A 171 10.04 15.33 -7.32
CA PRO A 171 8.99 14.36 -7.63
C PRO A 171 9.39 13.31 -8.68
N ASP A 172 10.17 13.68 -9.69
CA ASP A 172 10.67 12.75 -10.71
C ASP A 172 11.71 11.78 -10.12
N ALA A 173 12.60 12.26 -9.25
CA ALA A 173 13.57 11.41 -8.55
C ALA A 173 12.88 10.41 -7.63
N LEU A 174 11.86 10.86 -6.89
CA LEU A 174 11.05 10.00 -6.03
C LEU A 174 10.31 8.91 -6.83
N PHE A 175 9.73 9.26 -7.98
CA PHE A 175 9.11 8.30 -8.89
C PHE A 175 10.11 7.25 -9.40
N GLN A 176 11.33 7.67 -9.80
CA GLN A 176 12.38 6.75 -10.22
C GLN A 176 12.77 5.79 -9.09
N THR A 177 12.85 6.27 -7.85
CA THR A 177 13.09 5.42 -6.67
C THR A 177 11.99 4.37 -6.51
N PHE A 178 10.72 4.76 -6.62
CA PHE A 178 9.60 3.82 -6.56
C PHE A 178 9.68 2.77 -7.68
N GLN A 179 9.98 3.19 -8.91
CA GLN A 179 10.12 2.27 -10.04
C GLN A 179 11.24 1.25 -9.80
N ARG A 180 12.40 1.69 -9.31
CA ARG A 180 13.52 0.80 -8.95
C ARG A 180 13.15 -0.20 -7.85
N ILE A 181 12.39 0.23 -6.84
CA ILE A 181 11.95 -0.67 -5.77
C ILE A 181 11.02 -1.75 -6.33
N VAL A 182 10.03 -1.36 -7.16
CA VAL A 182 9.13 -2.33 -7.80
C VAL A 182 9.91 -3.31 -8.68
N GLU A 183 10.86 -2.81 -9.46
CA GLU A 183 11.71 -3.64 -10.33
C GLU A 183 12.54 -4.64 -9.51
N ASN A 184 13.20 -4.19 -8.43
CA ASN A 184 13.96 -5.08 -7.55
C ASN A 184 13.09 -6.18 -6.94
N VAL A 185 11.87 -5.85 -6.49
CA VAL A 185 10.95 -6.87 -5.96
C VAL A 185 10.52 -7.84 -7.05
N ASN A 186 10.23 -7.35 -8.26
CA ASN A 186 9.88 -8.20 -9.39
C ASN A 186 11.03 -9.10 -9.87
N VAL A 187 12.28 -8.65 -9.78
CA VAL A 187 13.46 -9.49 -10.04
C VAL A 187 13.47 -10.67 -9.07
N ILE A 188 13.26 -10.44 -7.78
CA ILE A 188 13.20 -11.52 -6.77
C ILE A 188 12.05 -12.48 -7.07
N ILE A 189 10.86 -11.94 -7.38
CA ILE A 189 9.68 -12.74 -7.72
C ILE A 189 9.93 -13.58 -8.97
N SER A 190 10.54 -13.02 -10.02
CA SER A 190 10.84 -13.75 -11.26
C SER A 190 11.94 -14.80 -11.11
N THR A 191 12.87 -14.59 -10.16
CA THR A 191 13.98 -15.51 -9.91
C THR A 191 13.53 -16.76 -9.16
N TYR A 192 12.59 -16.62 -8.22
CA TYR A 192 12.15 -17.71 -7.33
C TYR A 192 10.72 -18.19 -7.59
N GLY A 193 9.92 -17.42 -8.33
CA GLY A 193 8.58 -17.78 -8.74
C GLY A 193 8.59 -18.77 -9.89
N GLU A 194 7.50 -19.52 -10.00
CA GLU A 194 7.22 -20.32 -11.19
C GLU A 194 6.83 -19.37 -12.36
N ASP A 195 7.02 -19.81 -13.61
CA ASP A 195 6.67 -19.01 -14.80
C ASP A 195 5.22 -18.50 -14.78
N GLU A 196 4.91 -17.46 -15.55
CA GLU A 196 3.57 -16.83 -15.60
C GLU A 196 2.43 -17.80 -15.98
N SER A 197 2.78 -18.89 -16.67
CA SER A 197 1.88 -20.01 -17.02
C SER A 197 1.70 -21.04 -15.91
N GLY A 198 2.40 -20.87 -14.79
CA GLY A 198 2.37 -21.74 -13.63
C GLY A 198 1.05 -21.66 -12.86
N PRO A 199 0.81 -22.61 -11.94
CA PRO A 199 -0.41 -22.69 -11.12
C PRO A 199 -0.71 -21.43 -10.29
N MET A 200 0.29 -20.59 -9.99
CA MET A 200 0.09 -19.32 -9.28
C MET A 200 -0.37 -18.17 -10.18
N GLY A 201 -0.19 -18.31 -11.51
CA GLY A 201 -0.38 -17.25 -12.50
C GLY A 201 0.63 -16.12 -12.34
N ASN A 202 0.30 -14.94 -12.86
CA ASN A 202 1.13 -13.74 -12.70
C ASN A 202 1.09 -13.23 -11.24
N ILE A 203 2.20 -13.40 -10.54
CA ILE A 203 2.43 -12.91 -9.17
C ILE A 203 3.30 -11.66 -9.11
N MET A 204 3.65 -11.07 -10.26
CA MET A 204 4.42 -9.83 -10.31
C MET A 204 3.61 -8.68 -9.73
N ILE A 205 4.34 -7.74 -9.14
CA ILE A 205 3.78 -6.56 -8.52
C ILE A 205 3.76 -5.44 -9.56
N ASP A 206 2.58 -4.88 -9.81
CA ASP A 206 2.36 -3.80 -10.76
C ASP A 206 1.54 -2.67 -10.11
N PRO A 207 2.11 -1.45 -10.00
CA PRO A 207 1.39 -0.25 -9.56
C PRO A 207 0.11 0.02 -10.36
N ILE A 208 0.05 -0.32 -11.65
CA ILE A 208 -1.12 -0.11 -12.53
C ILE A 208 -2.29 -0.99 -12.10
N VAL A 209 -2.02 -2.20 -11.61
CA VAL A 209 -3.05 -3.11 -11.09
C VAL A 209 -3.48 -2.72 -9.67
N GLY A 210 -2.68 -1.90 -8.99
CA GLY A 210 -2.94 -1.45 -7.62
C GLY A 210 -2.39 -2.40 -6.56
N THR A 211 -1.42 -3.25 -6.90
CA THR A 211 -0.72 -4.13 -5.94
C THR A 211 0.39 -3.40 -5.17
N VAL A 212 0.58 -2.10 -5.41
CA VAL A 212 1.55 -1.24 -4.73
C VAL A 212 0.81 -0.13 -4.00
N GLY A 213 1.03 -0.07 -2.69
CA GLY A 213 0.66 1.07 -1.84
C GLY A 213 1.87 1.98 -1.57
N PHE A 214 1.59 3.26 -1.39
CA PHE A 214 2.58 4.30 -1.09
C PHE A 214 2.13 5.06 0.15
N GLY A 215 3.00 5.27 1.13
CA GLY A 215 2.64 6.09 2.28
C GLY A 215 3.63 6.13 3.43
N SER A 216 3.10 6.54 4.58
CA SER A 216 3.80 6.62 5.86
C SER A 216 2.93 6.01 6.96
N GLY A 217 3.39 4.89 7.51
CA GLY A 217 2.77 4.28 8.68
C GLY A 217 2.81 5.19 9.91
N LEU A 218 3.87 6.00 10.06
CA LEU A 218 4.04 6.91 11.20
C LEU A 218 3.00 8.03 11.20
N HIS A 219 2.80 8.69 10.04
CA HIS A 219 1.80 9.75 9.91
C HIS A 219 0.38 9.21 9.67
N GLY A 220 0.23 7.90 9.46
CA GLY A 220 -1.06 7.24 9.31
C GLY A 220 -1.77 7.51 7.98
N TRP A 221 -1.03 7.82 6.91
CA TRP A 221 -1.60 7.99 5.56
C TRP A 221 -0.94 7.03 4.57
N ALA A 222 -1.75 6.47 3.68
CA ALA A 222 -1.32 5.62 2.60
C ALA A 222 -2.31 5.73 1.45
N PHE A 223 -1.83 5.53 0.24
CA PHE A 223 -2.67 5.53 -0.94
C PHE A 223 -2.27 4.46 -1.94
N THR A 224 -3.22 4.08 -2.79
CA THR A 224 -2.98 3.29 -3.99
C THR A 224 -3.39 4.09 -5.23
N LEU A 225 -2.93 3.69 -6.41
CA LEU A 225 -3.33 4.34 -7.66
C LEU A 225 -4.85 4.27 -7.90
N LYS A 226 -5.52 3.23 -7.38
CA LYS A 226 -6.97 3.04 -7.52
C LYS A 226 -7.75 4.21 -6.94
N GLN A 227 -7.40 4.65 -5.72
CA GLN A 227 -8.09 5.73 -5.02
C GLN A 227 -8.00 7.06 -5.79
N PHE A 228 -6.81 7.37 -6.31
CA PHE A 228 -6.61 8.55 -7.16
C PHE A 228 -7.35 8.42 -8.49
N ALA A 229 -7.34 7.24 -9.11
CA ALA A 229 -8.05 7.00 -10.36
C ALA A 229 -9.57 7.22 -10.22
N GLU A 230 -10.19 6.71 -9.16
CA GLU A 230 -11.61 6.92 -8.87
C GLU A 230 -11.93 8.40 -8.64
N MET A 231 -11.12 9.10 -7.83
CA MET A 231 -11.28 10.53 -7.59
C MET A 231 -11.17 11.33 -8.89
N TYR A 232 -10.18 11.04 -9.74
CA TYR A 232 -9.97 11.76 -10.99
C TYR A 232 -11.06 11.45 -12.01
N VAL A 233 -11.48 10.19 -12.17
CA VAL A 233 -12.60 9.83 -13.05
C VAL A 233 -13.87 10.57 -12.64
N ALA A 234 -14.17 10.68 -11.34
CA ALA A 234 -15.30 11.46 -10.87
C ALA A 234 -15.17 12.95 -11.25
N LYS A 235 -14.00 13.57 -11.05
CA LYS A 235 -13.74 14.97 -11.41
C LYS A 235 -13.81 15.25 -12.92
N PHE A 236 -13.29 14.33 -13.75
CA PHE A 236 -13.35 14.45 -15.21
C PHE A 236 -14.76 14.19 -15.75
N THR A 237 -15.52 13.28 -15.14
CA THR A 237 -16.90 12.96 -15.54
C THR A 237 -17.91 14.03 -15.08
N ALA A 238 -17.68 14.66 -13.93
CA ALA A 238 -18.50 15.77 -13.44
C ALA A 238 -18.50 16.98 -14.40
N LYS A 239 -17.47 17.13 -15.24
CA LYS A 239 -17.41 18.12 -16.32
C LYS A 239 -18.23 17.73 -17.58
N GLY A 240 -18.71 16.49 -17.66
CA GLY A 240 -19.30 15.89 -18.87
C GLY A 240 -20.73 15.35 -18.73
N SER A 241 -21.42 15.59 -17.61
CA SER A 241 -22.87 15.36 -17.45
C SER A 241 -23.39 13.97 -17.86
N ALA A 242 -22.72 12.89 -17.46
CA ALA A 242 -23.25 11.52 -17.65
C ALA A 242 -23.00 10.66 -16.40
N GLU A 243 -24.07 10.21 -15.75
CA GLU A 243 -23.98 9.15 -14.74
C GLU A 243 -23.55 7.85 -15.44
N LEU A 244 -22.34 7.41 -15.16
CA LEU A 244 -21.77 6.21 -15.75
C LEU A 244 -22.26 4.98 -14.99
N GLY A 245 -22.75 3.98 -15.72
CA GLY A 245 -23.08 2.68 -15.15
C GLY A 245 -21.86 1.99 -14.49
N PRO A 246 -22.06 1.05 -13.55
CA PRO A 246 -20.98 0.44 -12.76
C PRO A 246 -19.85 -0.15 -13.62
N ALA A 247 -20.20 -0.92 -14.66
CA ALA A 247 -19.22 -1.57 -15.53
C ALA A 247 -18.40 -0.57 -16.39
N GLU A 248 -19.01 0.52 -16.85
CA GLU A 248 -18.31 1.56 -17.62
C GLU A 248 -17.39 2.38 -16.71
N ARG A 249 -17.83 2.63 -15.47
CA ARG A 249 -17.01 3.28 -14.44
C ARG A 249 -15.76 2.46 -14.13
N CYS A 250 -15.90 1.15 -13.91
CA CYS A 250 -14.75 0.26 -13.67
C CYS A 250 -13.73 0.34 -14.82
N LYS A 251 -14.18 0.25 -16.07
CA LYS A 251 -13.30 0.38 -17.25
C LYS A 251 -12.58 1.73 -17.31
N LYS A 252 -13.27 2.83 -16.99
CA LYS A 252 -12.64 4.17 -16.96
C LYS A 252 -11.64 4.32 -15.80
N VAL A 253 -11.91 3.71 -14.65
CA VAL A 253 -10.97 3.67 -13.53
C VAL A 253 -9.72 2.90 -13.92
N GLU A 254 -9.85 1.72 -14.53
CA GLU A 254 -8.70 0.94 -15.03
C GLU A 254 -7.88 1.69 -16.09
N ASP A 255 -8.55 2.38 -17.03
CA ASP A 255 -7.87 3.21 -18.03
C ASP A 255 -7.16 4.41 -17.39
N MET A 256 -7.75 5.01 -16.36
CA MET A 256 -7.11 6.09 -15.60
C MET A 256 -5.90 5.58 -14.82
N MET A 257 -5.97 4.41 -14.17
CA MET A 257 -4.80 3.82 -13.48
C MET A 257 -3.63 3.60 -14.45
N LYS A 258 -3.89 3.13 -15.68
CA LYS A 258 -2.88 3.00 -16.75
C LYS A 258 -2.27 4.33 -17.19
N LYS A 259 -2.99 5.45 -17.02
CA LYS A 259 -2.50 6.80 -17.35
C LYS A 259 -1.72 7.44 -16.20
N LEU A 260 -1.99 7.03 -14.96
CA LEU A 260 -1.37 7.57 -13.75
C LEU A 260 0.04 7.03 -13.49
N TRP A 261 0.43 5.90 -14.08
CA TRP A 261 1.76 5.29 -13.89
C TRP A 261 2.57 5.20 -15.19
N GLY A 262 3.90 5.18 -15.06
CA GLY A 262 4.86 4.93 -16.14
C GLY A 262 5.22 6.17 -16.96
N ASP A 263 5.67 5.96 -18.20
CA ASP A 263 6.00 7.02 -19.18
C ASP A 263 4.73 7.60 -19.82
N ARG A 264 3.88 8.15 -18.95
CA ARG A 264 2.70 8.92 -19.32
C ARG A 264 2.88 10.33 -18.79
N TYR A 265 2.57 11.29 -19.64
CA TYR A 265 2.76 12.70 -19.37
C TYR A 265 1.42 13.41 -19.51
N PHE A 266 1.17 14.40 -18.66
CA PHE A 266 -0.04 15.21 -18.72
C PHE A 266 0.32 16.65 -19.08
N ASP A 267 -0.37 17.19 -20.07
CA ASP A 267 -0.24 18.60 -20.43
C ASP A 267 -1.38 19.38 -19.77
N PRO A 268 -1.10 20.24 -18.78
CA PRO A 268 -2.12 21.04 -18.12
C PRO A 268 -2.77 22.08 -19.03
N ASN A 269 -2.05 22.56 -20.06
CA ASN A 269 -2.54 23.59 -20.97
C ASN A 269 -3.49 22.97 -22.02
N ALA A 270 -3.10 21.82 -22.58
CA ALA A 270 -3.93 21.11 -23.55
C ALA A 270 -5.01 20.22 -22.90
N GLY A 271 -4.89 19.92 -21.61
CA GLY A 271 -5.77 19.02 -20.86
C GLY A 271 -5.75 17.57 -21.37
N LYS A 272 -4.67 17.16 -22.04
CA LYS A 272 -4.53 15.86 -22.72
C LYS A 272 -3.37 15.05 -22.18
N PHE A 273 -3.52 13.74 -22.23
CA PHE A 273 -2.45 12.79 -21.92
C PHE A 273 -1.59 12.53 -23.15
N SER A 274 -0.28 12.52 -22.99
CA SER A 274 0.71 12.20 -24.01
C SER A 274 1.53 10.97 -23.60
N LYS A 275 2.05 10.26 -24.60
CA LYS A 275 3.10 9.23 -24.43
C LYS A 275 4.50 9.81 -24.58
N SER A 276 4.62 10.97 -25.22
CA SER A 276 5.89 11.64 -25.44
C SER A 276 6.23 12.52 -24.24
N SER A 277 7.48 12.51 -23.82
CA SER A 277 8.03 13.35 -22.76
C SER A 277 8.11 14.84 -23.15
N THR A 278 7.92 15.14 -24.43
CA THR A 278 7.87 16.50 -24.97
C THR A 278 6.49 16.80 -25.54
N GLY A 279 6.00 18.01 -25.27
CA GLY A 279 4.79 18.55 -25.87
C GLY A 279 5.02 18.99 -27.32
N PRO A 280 3.94 19.36 -28.05
CA PRO A 280 4.03 19.88 -29.42
C PRO A 280 4.94 21.12 -29.53
N ASP A 281 5.05 21.89 -28.45
CA ASP A 281 5.84 23.12 -28.35
C ASP A 281 7.31 22.87 -27.94
N GLY A 282 7.74 21.61 -27.86
CA GLY A 282 9.10 21.23 -27.45
C GLY A 282 9.38 21.32 -25.95
N GLN A 283 8.42 21.75 -25.13
CA GLN A 283 8.55 21.79 -23.68
C GLN A 283 8.50 20.39 -23.07
N LYS A 284 9.30 20.15 -22.04
CA LYS A 284 9.30 18.89 -21.28
C LYS A 284 8.03 18.81 -20.45
N LEU A 285 7.22 17.78 -20.70
CA LEU A 285 6.00 17.54 -19.94
C LEU A 285 6.34 16.79 -18.66
N PRO A 286 5.75 17.16 -17.51
CA PRO A 286 5.88 16.38 -16.29
C PRO A 286 5.12 15.06 -16.43
N ARG A 287 5.63 14.03 -15.74
CA ARG A 287 4.94 12.73 -15.66
C ARG A 287 3.57 12.90 -15.00
N THR A 288 2.58 12.15 -15.46
CA THR A 288 1.23 12.18 -14.91
C THR A 288 1.23 11.88 -13.41
N PHE A 289 2.02 10.89 -12.97
CA PHE A 289 2.16 10.55 -11.56
C PHE A 289 2.66 11.75 -10.73
N CYS A 290 3.73 12.38 -11.20
CA CYS A 290 4.33 13.52 -10.52
C CYS A 290 3.37 14.70 -10.44
N GLN A 291 2.65 14.99 -11.53
CA GLN A 291 1.76 16.15 -11.59
C GLN A 291 0.41 15.94 -10.89
N LEU A 292 -0.21 14.78 -11.02
CA LEU A 292 -1.55 14.55 -10.46
C LEU A 292 -1.53 13.95 -9.06
N ILE A 293 -0.47 13.24 -8.67
CA ILE A 293 -0.42 12.58 -7.36
C ILE A 293 0.58 13.29 -6.45
N LEU A 294 1.84 13.42 -6.87
CA LEU A 294 2.87 13.98 -6.00
C LEU A 294 2.74 15.50 -5.81
N ASP A 295 2.54 16.28 -6.86
CA ASP A 295 2.50 17.76 -6.78
C ASP A 295 1.47 18.30 -5.76
N PRO A 296 0.22 17.79 -5.69
CA PRO A 296 -0.71 18.17 -4.61
C PRO A 296 -0.22 17.79 -3.22
N ILE A 297 0.45 16.64 -3.08
CA ILE A 297 1.00 16.18 -1.80
C ILE A 297 2.15 17.10 -1.38
N PHE A 298 3.11 17.36 -2.26
CA PHE A 298 4.22 18.29 -2.02
C PHE A 298 3.73 19.67 -1.61
N LYS A 299 2.77 20.25 -2.34
CA LYS A 299 2.17 21.55 -2.00
C LYS A 299 1.56 21.59 -0.60
N VAL A 300 0.93 20.50 -0.15
CA VAL A 300 0.37 20.42 1.20
C VAL A 300 1.49 20.34 2.24
N PHE A 301 2.55 19.56 1.98
CA PHE A 301 3.71 19.47 2.87
C PHE A 301 4.45 20.81 2.97
N ASP A 302 4.75 21.45 1.84
CA ASP A 302 5.45 22.74 1.78
C ASP A 302 4.63 23.83 2.48
N ALA A 303 3.34 23.95 2.17
CA ALA A 303 2.48 24.94 2.81
C ALA A 303 2.44 24.76 4.35
N ILE A 304 2.30 23.52 4.84
CA ILE A 304 2.27 23.26 6.30
C ILE A 304 3.64 23.54 6.94
N HIS A 305 4.74 23.23 6.25
CA HIS A 305 6.09 23.44 6.74
C HIS A 305 6.44 24.94 6.81
N ASP A 306 6.16 25.70 5.75
CA ASP A 306 6.44 27.13 5.67
C ASP A 306 5.68 27.93 6.76
N PHE A 307 4.46 27.52 7.09
CA PHE A 307 3.70 28.12 8.19
C PHE A 307 4.30 27.86 9.58
N LYS A 308 5.09 26.80 9.76
CA LYS A 308 5.78 26.52 11.04
C LYS A 308 7.06 27.33 11.17
N GLU A 309 7.88 27.43 10.12
CA GLU A 309 9.09 28.26 10.15
C GLU A 309 8.77 29.74 10.42
N GLY A 310 7.64 30.24 9.90
CA GLY A 310 7.19 31.62 10.17
C GLY A 310 6.74 31.89 11.61
N ARG A 311 6.47 30.88 12.44
CA ARG A 311 6.13 31.05 13.88
C ARG A 311 7.31 30.89 14.82
N ASP A 312 8.33 30.14 14.40
CA ASP A 312 9.53 29.88 15.20
C ASP A 312 10.63 30.96 15.02
N GLN A 313 10.35 32.02 14.24
CA GLN A 313 11.17 33.24 14.26
C GLN A 313 10.87 34.02 15.56
N PRO A 314 11.83 34.17 16.48
CA PRO A 314 11.63 35.01 17.66
C PRO A 314 11.51 36.47 17.21
N ASN A 315 10.43 37.13 17.64
CA ASN A 315 10.37 38.60 17.68
C ASN A 315 11.49 39.14 18.57
#